data_AF-A0A162PE69-F1
#
_entry.id   AF-A0A162PE69-F1
#
_cell.length_a   1.000
_cell.length_b   1.000
_cell.length_c   1.000
_cell.angle_alpha   90.00
_cell.angle_beta   90.00
_cell.angle_gamma   90.00
#
_symmetry.space_group_name_H-M   'P 1'
#
loop_
_entity.id
_entity.type
_entity.pdbx_description
1 polymer ?
#
loop_
_entity_poly.entity_id
_entity_poly.type
_entity_poly.pdbx_seq_one_letter_code
_entity_poly.pdbx_strand_id
1 'polypeptide(L)'
;MNSLPQQMAVQFLDELLFISNYNDYISRFDSEFYSLHEEYDQKIFLSIVAAKVEEQRKEHEKKCTDPVCPSDLGYLKVNSHFQYLMKQLGIPQEDQFSSENINTIVEQFDNLVKAYEAMGQEVETLKRELNDLKDHFFLGKTRWRQFSKGKFGEMVASGLVSEAIAKPMVDFFNESISQLGY
;
A
#
# COMPACT_ATOMS: atom_id res chain seq x y z
N MET A 1 10.83 8.36 -6.17
CA MET A 1 11.67 7.50 -5.31
C MET A 1 10.79 6.96 -4.21
N ASN A 2 10.86 5.67 -3.91
CA ASN A 2 10.10 5.06 -2.82
C ASN A 2 10.59 5.60 -1.47
N SER A 3 9.70 5.74 -0.49
CA SER A 3 10.05 6.11 0.87
C SER A 3 10.95 5.04 1.53
N LEU A 4 11.72 5.42 2.56
CA LEU A 4 12.55 4.47 3.31
C LEU A 4 11.76 3.23 3.80
N PRO A 5 10.59 3.38 4.46
CA PRO A 5 9.80 2.22 4.88
C PRO A 5 9.32 1.35 3.70
N GLN A 6 9.06 1.93 2.52
CA GLN A 6 8.77 1.16 1.31
C GLN A 6 9.97 0.36 0.83
N GLN A 7 11.17 0.95 0.82
CA GLN A 7 12.40 0.27 0.42
C GLN A 7 12.72 -0.88 1.37
N MET A 8 12.59 -0.65 2.68
CA MET A 8 12.75 -1.70 3.70
C MET A 8 11.72 -2.81 3.53
N ALA A 9 10.45 -2.48 3.26
CA ALA A 9 9.42 -3.49 3.03
C ALA A 9 9.71 -4.33 1.79
N VAL A 10 10.13 -3.71 0.68
CA VAL A 10 10.53 -4.43 -0.54
C VAL A 10 11.72 -5.35 -0.26
N GLN A 11 12.77 -4.84 0.38
CA GLN A 11 13.95 -5.63 0.73
C GLN A 11 13.58 -6.81 1.64
N PHE A 12 12.78 -6.57 2.68
CA PHE A 12 12.30 -7.60 3.58
C PHE A 12 11.53 -8.70 2.84
N LEU A 13 10.68 -8.33 1.86
CA LEU A 13 9.91 -9.25 1.04
C LEU A 13 10.76 -10.05 0.03
N ASP A 14 11.84 -9.47 -0.49
CA ASP A 14 12.77 -10.16 -1.40
C ASP A 14 13.63 -11.19 -0.65
N GLU A 15 14.08 -10.86 0.56
CA GLU A 15 14.86 -11.75 1.43
C GLU A 15 14.02 -12.92 2.00
N LEU A 16 12.71 -12.83 1.83
CA LEU A 16 11.70 -13.71 2.38
C LEU A 16 11.54 -15.02 1.61
N LEU A 17 12.00 -15.07 0.35
CA LEU A 17 12.00 -16.28 -0.49
C LEU A 17 12.76 -17.47 0.13
N PHE A 18 13.49 -17.25 1.22
CA PHE A 18 14.39 -18.22 1.85
C PHE A 18 13.99 -18.64 3.28
N ILE A 19 12.92 -18.08 3.87
CA ILE A 19 12.53 -18.38 5.26
C ILE A 19 11.61 -19.60 5.29
N SER A 20 12.07 -20.70 5.89
CA SER A 20 11.30 -21.96 6.01
C SER A 20 10.45 -22.05 7.29
N ASN A 21 10.58 -21.10 8.22
CA ASN A 21 9.96 -21.12 9.54
C ASN A 21 9.29 -19.78 9.88
N TYR A 22 7.99 -19.84 10.20
CA TYR A 22 7.16 -18.67 10.50
C TYR A 22 7.54 -17.95 11.81
N ASN A 23 8.22 -18.61 12.76
CA ASN A 23 8.74 -17.94 13.95
C ASN A 23 9.93 -17.05 13.62
N ASP A 24 10.80 -17.52 12.73
CA ASP A 24 11.96 -16.77 12.26
C ASP A 24 11.50 -15.60 11.39
N TYR A 25 10.44 -15.80 10.60
CA TYR A 25 9.73 -14.74 9.90
C TYR A 25 9.29 -13.64 10.86
N ILE A 26 8.51 -13.98 11.90
CA ILE A 26 7.95 -12.98 12.82
C ILE A 26 9.08 -12.27 13.56
N SER A 27 10.11 -12.99 14.00
CA SER A 27 11.25 -12.40 14.72
C SER A 27 12.01 -11.41 13.84
N ARG A 28 12.24 -11.74 12.56
CA ARG A 28 12.90 -10.83 11.63
C ARG A 28 12.02 -9.64 11.29
N PHE A 29 10.73 -9.88 11.04
CA PHE A 29 9.74 -8.82 10.84
C PHE A 29 9.78 -7.84 12.00
N ASP A 30 9.70 -8.33 13.24
CA ASP A 30 9.72 -7.49 14.44
C ASP A 30 11.02 -6.70 14.56
N SER A 31 12.16 -7.31 14.24
CA SER A 31 13.45 -6.60 14.21
C SER A 31 13.44 -5.41 13.24
N GLU A 32 12.96 -5.61 12.01
CA GLU A 32 12.88 -4.53 11.01
C GLU A 32 11.82 -3.49 11.41
N PHE A 33 10.63 -3.95 11.80
CA PHE A 33 9.50 -3.11 12.18
C PHE A 33 9.83 -2.20 13.37
N TYR A 34 10.45 -2.72 14.43
CA TYR A 34 10.82 -1.91 15.61
C TYR A 34 12.10 -1.11 15.41
N SER A 35 12.87 -1.34 14.32
CA SER A 35 13.96 -0.44 13.94
C SER A 35 13.45 0.88 13.37
N LEU A 36 12.20 0.90 12.86
CA LEU A 36 11.50 2.12 12.47
C LEU A 36 11.04 2.85 13.73
N HIS A 37 11.59 4.04 13.98
CA HIS A 37 11.31 4.81 15.19
C HIS A 37 10.00 5.60 15.12
N GLU A 38 9.55 5.95 13.92
CA GLU A 38 8.34 6.73 13.71
C GLU A 38 7.13 5.81 13.48
N GLU A 39 6.04 6.07 14.20
CA GLU A 39 4.79 5.32 14.07
C GLU A 39 4.25 5.36 12.63
N TYR A 40 4.47 6.46 11.93
CA TYR A 40 4.09 6.63 10.53
C TYR A 40 4.82 5.64 9.61
N ASP A 41 6.14 5.52 9.77
CA ASP A 41 6.95 4.60 8.97
C ASP A 41 6.60 3.13 9.27
N GLN A 42 6.34 2.83 10.55
CA GLN A 42 5.84 1.52 10.98
C GLN A 42 4.52 1.16 10.30
N LYS A 43 3.59 2.11 10.16
CA LYS A 43 2.31 1.88 9.45
C LYS A 43 2.54 1.56 7.99
N ILE A 44 3.39 2.33 7.30
CA ILE A 44 3.73 2.08 5.89
C ILE A 44 4.31 0.69 5.72
N PHE A 45 5.34 0.36 6.50
CA PHE A 45 6.02 -0.92 6.43
C PHE A 45 5.07 -2.09 6.68
N LEU A 46 4.31 -2.05 7.79
CA LEU A 46 3.36 -3.10 8.15
C LEU A 46 2.28 -3.29 7.08
N SER A 47 1.70 -2.21 6.56
CA SER A 47 0.65 -2.30 5.54
C SER A 47 1.15 -2.96 4.25
N ILE A 48 2.37 -2.63 3.81
CA ILE A 48 2.95 -3.23 2.59
C ILE A 48 3.22 -4.72 2.80
N VAL A 49 3.90 -5.07 3.90
CA VAL A 49 4.26 -6.47 4.18
C VAL A 49 3.01 -7.32 4.39
N ALA A 50 2.01 -6.82 5.12
CA ALA A 50 0.76 -7.54 5.36
C ALA A 50 -0.03 -7.76 4.07
N ALA A 51 -0.12 -6.75 3.19
CA ALA A 51 -0.77 -6.90 1.88
C ALA A 51 -0.10 -8.00 1.04
N LYS A 52 1.24 -8.07 1.06
CA LYS A 52 1.98 -9.09 0.31
C LYS A 52 1.81 -10.50 0.89
N VAL A 53 1.81 -10.64 2.21
CA VAL A 53 1.57 -11.94 2.87
C VAL A 53 0.16 -12.44 2.55
N GLU A 54 -0.83 -11.57 2.57
CA GLU A 54 -2.21 -11.94 2.23
C GLU A 54 -2.36 -12.35 0.75
N GLU A 55 -1.65 -11.67 -0.16
CA GLU A 55 -1.57 -12.09 -1.56
C GLU A 55 -0.98 -13.49 -1.71
N GLN A 56 0.16 -13.76 -1.06
CA GLN A 56 0.81 -15.09 -1.09
C GLN A 56 -0.09 -16.17 -0.49
N ARG A 57 -0.81 -15.86 0.60
CA ARG A 57 -1.79 -16.76 1.20
C ARG A 57 -2.89 -17.13 0.21
N LYS A 58 -3.50 -16.13 -0.45
CA LYS A 58 -4.54 -16.35 -1.47
C LYS A 58 -4.02 -17.14 -2.67
N GLU A 59 -2.78 -16.92 -3.09
CA GLU A 59 -2.16 -17.71 -4.16
C GLU A 59 -1.91 -19.17 -3.74
N HIS A 60 -1.52 -19.38 -2.49
CA HIS A 60 -1.36 -20.70 -1.90
C HIS A 60 -2.70 -21.44 -1.82
N GLU A 61 -3.76 -20.79 -1.31
CA GLU A 61 -5.11 -21.35 -1.21
C GLU A 61 -5.64 -21.87 -2.56
N LYS A 62 -5.35 -21.16 -3.67
CA LYS A 62 -5.75 -21.59 -5.02
C LYS A 62 -5.12 -22.91 -5.47
N LYS A 63 -3.94 -23.25 -4.94
CA LYS A 63 -3.12 -24.39 -5.37
C LYS A 63 -3.11 -25.52 -4.35
N CYS A 64 -3.38 -25.22 -3.08
CA CYS A 64 -3.31 -26.17 -2.00
C CYS A 64 -4.56 -27.05 -1.98
N THR A 65 -4.35 -28.37 -2.05
CA THR A 65 -5.42 -29.38 -1.95
C THR A 65 -5.37 -30.13 -0.62
N ASP A 66 -4.38 -29.84 0.24
CA ASP A 66 -4.18 -30.51 1.52
C ASP A 66 -5.07 -29.86 2.60
N PRO A 67 -5.98 -30.62 3.24
CA PRO A 67 -6.82 -30.12 4.32
C PRO A 67 -6.05 -29.74 5.60
N VAL A 68 -4.80 -30.20 5.77
CA VAL A 68 -3.93 -29.86 6.91
C VAL A 68 -2.61 -29.32 6.40
N CYS A 69 -2.67 -28.24 5.61
CA CYS A 69 -1.48 -27.63 5.08
C CYS A 69 -0.67 -26.88 6.17
N PRO A 70 0.59 -27.27 6.45
CA PRO A 70 1.43 -26.55 7.41
C PRO A 70 1.66 -25.08 7.02
N SER A 71 1.64 -24.78 5.72
CA SER A 71 1.80 -23.41 5.23
C SER A 71 0.61 -22.52 5.61
N ASP A 72 -0.60 -23.07 5.59
CA ASP A 72 -1.81 -22.33 5.96
C ASP A 72 -1.79 -21.92 7.44
N LEU A 73 -1.39 -22.86 8.33
CA LEU A 73 -1.18 -22.54 9.75
C LEU A 73 -0.14 -21.43 9.96
N GLY A 74 0.90 -21.43 9.14
CA GLY A 74 1.92 -20.39 9.13
C GLY A 74 1.40 -19.02 8.72
N TYR A 75 0.66 -18.95 7.61
CA TYR A 75 0.00 -17.73 7.17
C TYR A 75 -0.98 -17.20 8.22
N LEU A 76 -1.78 -18.07 8.85
CA LEU A 76 -2.68 -17.70 9.94
C LEU A 76 -1.93 -17.09 11.12
N LYS A 77 -0.77 -17.64 11.48
CA LYS A 77 0.05 -17.12 12.57
C LYS A 77 0.62 -15.73 12.24
N VAL A 78 1.20 -15.56 11.06
CA VAL A 78 1.74 -14.27 10.60
C VAL A 78 0.63 -13.23 10.49
N ASN A 79 -0.50 -13.59 9.86
CA ASN A 79 -1.64 -12.69 9.75
C ASN A 79 -2.17 -12.28 11.12
N SER A 80 -2.31 -13.21 12.07
CA SER A 80 -2.76 -12.88 13.44
C SER A 80 -1.83 -11.88 14.12
N HIS A 81 -0.51 -12.01 13.94
CA HIS A 81 0.49 -11.07 14.43
C HIS A 81 0.33 -9.68 13.79
N PHE A 82 0.17 -9.63 12.47
CA PHE A 82 -0.04 -8.37 11.75
C PHE A 82 -1.35 -7.69 12.12
N GLN A 83 -2.44 -8.45 12.29
CA GLN A 83 -3.71 -7.89 12.74
C GLN A 83 -3.59 -7.29 14.14
N TYR A 84 -2.83 -7.92 15.03
CA TYR A 84 -2.53 -7.35 16.35
C TYR A 84 -1.80 -6.01 16.22
N LEU A 85 -0.72 -5.94 15.42
CA LEU A 85 0.05 -4.70 15.23
C LEU A 85 -0.75 -3.60 14.53
N MET A 86 -1.54 -3.94 13.51
CA MET A 86 -2.43 -3.00 12.83
C MET A 86 -3.41 -2.37 13.80
N LYS A 87 -3.97 -3.17 14.72
CA LYS A 87 -4.84 -2.66 15.78
C LYS A 87 -4.10 -1.72 16.73
N GLN A 88 -2.87 -2.03 17.12
CA GLN A 88 -2.06 -1.13 17.97
C GLN A 88 -1.79 0.21 17.28
N LEU A 89 -1.52 0.18 15.96
CA LEU A 89 -1.24 1.36 15.16
C LEU A 89 -2.49 2.10 14.64
N GLY A 90 -3.70 1.61 14.95
CA GLY A 90 -4.95 2.21 14.49
C GLY A 90 -5.19 2.11 12.97
N ILE A 91 -4.59 1.12 12.31
CA ILE A 91 -4.82 0.80 10.89
C ILE A 91 -6.17 0.05 10.77
N PRO A 92 -7.12 0.51 9.92
CA PRO A 92 -8.46 -0.07 9.83
C PRO A 92 -8.48 -1.38 9.05
N GLN A 93 -8.90 -2.50 9.64
CA GLN A 93 -8.77 -3.83 8.97
C GLN A 93 -9.77 -4.09 7.83
N GLU A 94 -11.01 -3.62 7.96
CA GLU A 94 -12.08 -3.90 6.98
C GLU A 94 -12.04 -2.98 5.76
N ASP A 95 -11.27 -1.89 5.84
CA ASP A 95 -11.18 -0.84 4.81
C ASP A 95 -9.81 -0.82 4.13
N GLN A 96 -9.02 -1.90 4.21
CA GLN A 96 -7.70 -1.95 3.58
C GLN A 96 -7.79 -2.03 2.05
N PHE A 97 -6.76 -1.50 1.37
CA PHE A 97 -6.57 -1.73 -0.06
C PHE A 97 -6.08 -3.17 -0.31
N SER A 98 -6.57 -3.80 -1.37
CA SER A 98 -5.92 -4.99 -1.90
C SER A 98 -4.69 -4.61 -2.74
N SER A 99 -3.78 -5.56 -2.97
CA SER A 99 -2.64 -5.38 -3.89
C SER A 99 -3.09 -4.98 -5.30
N GLU A 100 -4.20 -5.54 -5.78
CA GLU A 100 -4.81 -5.17 -7.06
C GLU A 100 -5.26 -3.71 -7.06
N ASN A 101 -5.89 -3.25 -5.98
CA ASN A 101 -6.32 -1.85 -5.86
C ASN A 101 -5.12 -0.90 -5.88
N ILE A 102 -4.07 -1.24 -5.13
CA ILE A 102 -2.83 -0.45 -5.09
C ILE A 102 -2.22 -0.38 -6.50
N ASN A 103 -2.07 -1.52 -7.19
CA ASN A 103 -1.50 -1.57 -8.54
C ASN A 103 -2.30 -0.72 -9.52
N THR A 104 -3.64 -0.86 -9.52
CA THR A 104 -4.52 -0.04 -10.35
C THR A 104 -4.34 1.46 -10.08
N ILE A 105 -4.25 1.88 -8.81
CA ILE A 105 -4.04 3.29 -8.45
C ILE A 105 -2.65 3.78 -8.91
N VAL A 106 -1.62 2.97 -8.69
CA VAL A 106 -0.24 3.29 -9.09
C VAL A 106 -0.12 3.41 -10.60
N GLU A 107 -0.74 2.53 -11.37
CA GLU A 107 -0.79 2.61 -12.84
C GLU A 107 -1.45 3.91 -13.31
N GLN A 108 -2.53 4.34 -12.65
CA GLN A 108 -3.13 5.63 -12.96
C GLN A 108 -2.20 6.80 -12.64
N PHE A 109 -1.51 6.77 -11.49
CA PHE A 109 -0.50 7.78 -11.17
C PHE A 109 0.60 7.86 -12.24
N ASP A 110 1.06 6.72 -12.76
CA ASP A 110 2.05 6.69 -13.83
C ASP A 110 1.49 7.23 -15.15
N ASN A 111 0.23 6.93 -15.48
CA ASN A 111 -0.45 7.51 -16.64
C ASN A 111 -0.59 9.03 -16.53
N LEU A 112 -0.85 9.56 -15.32
CA LEU A 112 -0.88 11.00 -15.07
C LEU A 112 0.44 11.66 -15.39
N VAL A 113 1.51 11.09 -14.84
CA VAL A 113 2.87 11.59 -15.02
C VAL A 113 3.21 11.61 -16.50
N LYS A 114 2.92 10.54 -17.25
CA LYS A 114 3.14 10.48 -18.70
C LYS A 114 2.35 11.55 -19.46
N ALA A 115 1.10 11.79 -19.09
CA ALA A 115 0.29 12.84 -19.73
C ALA A 115 0.88 14.24 -19.45
N TYR A 116 1.34 14.49 -18.23
CA TYR A 116 1.98 15.74 -17.83
C TYR A 116 3.35 15.95 -18.52
N GLU A 117 4.16 14.89 -18.61
CA GLU A 117 5.43 14.89 -19.35
C GLU A 117 5.19 15.19 -20.85
N ALA A 118 4.16 14.60 -21.47
CA ALA A 118 3.81 14.83 -22.87
C ALA A 118 3.37 16.28 -23.16
N MET A 119 2.91 17.01 -22.15
CA MET A 119 2.58 18.44 -22.25
C MET A 119 3.81 19.35 -22.07
N GLY A 120 5.01 18.77 -21.91
CA GLY A 120 6.26 19.51 -21.72
C GLY A 120 6.41 20.13 -20.33
N GLN A 121 5.64 19.66 -19.35
CA GLN A 121 5.67 20.17 -17.99
C GLN A 121 6.69 19.42 -17.12
N GLU A 122 7.25 20.12 -16.14
CA GLU A 122 8.12 19.50 -15.13
C GLU A 122 7.28 18.63 -14.20
N VAL A 123 7.64 17.35 -14.09
CA VAL A 123 6.83 16.36 -13.37
C VAL A 123 7.42 15.91 -12.05
N GLU A 124 8.62 16.35 -11.67
CA GLU A 124 9.26 15.87 -10.45
C GLU A 124 8.48 16.24 -9.19
N THR A 125 7.91 17.45 -9.17
CA THR A 125 7.01 17.88 -8.10
C THR A 125 5.72 17.05 -8.09
N LEU A 126 5.14 16.78 -9.26
CA LEU A 126 3.96 15.91 -9.37
C LEU A 126 4.25 14.48 -8.89
N LYS A 127 5.35 13.87 -9.34
CA LYS A 127 5.79 12.54 -8.89
C LYS A 127 5.96 12.50 -7.37
N ARG A 128 6.44 13.58 -6.76
CA ARG A 128 6.58 13.67 -5.29
C ARG A 128 5.22 13.66 -4.60
N GLU A 129 4.28 14.49 -5.02
CA GLU A 129 2.93 14.51 -4.45
C GLU A 129 2.19 13.17 -4.65
N LEU A 130 2.38 12.52 -5.79
CA LEU A 130 1.79 11.20 -6.04
C LEU A 130 2.44 10.10 -5.18
N ASN A 131 3.74 10.19 -4.90
CA ASN A 131 4.38 9.25 -3.97
C ASN A 131 3.93 9.48 -2.52
N ASP A 132 3.73 10.74 -2.11
CA ASP A 132 3.12 11.06 -0.81
C ASP A 132 1.73 10.42 -0.69
N LEU A 133 0.92 10.47 -1.75
CA LEU A 133 -0.35 9.75 -1.77
C LEU A 133 -0.19 8.22 -1.60
N LYS A 134 0.82 7.60 -2.21
CA LYS A 134 1.10 6.15 -2.04
C LYS A 134 1.48 5.82 -0.60
N ASP A 135 2.24 6.69 0.06
CA ASP A 135 2.66 6.49 1.45
C ASP A 135 1.47 6.45 2.42
N HIS A 136 0.30 6.96 2.03
CA HIS A 136 -0.87 7.02 2.90
C HIS A 136 -1.87 5.86 2.71
N PHE A 137 -1.59 4.83 1.91
CA PHE A 137 -2.52 3.70 1.71
C PHE A 137 -2.93 3.00 3.01
N PHE A 138 -2.09 3.04 4.05
CA PHE A 138 -2.39 2.49 5.37
C PHE A 138 -3.63 3.13 6.04
N LEU A 139 -4.06 4.32 5.59
CA LEU A 139 -5.26 4.98 6.09
C LEU A 139 -6.56 4.20 5.84
N GLY A 140 -6.54 3.25 4.89
CA GLY A 140 -7.73 2.57 4.38
C GLY A 140 -8.44 3.36 3.27
N LYS A 141 -9.20 2.67 2.42
CA LYS A 141 -9.82 3.17 1.19
C LYS A 141 -10.63 4.45 1.44
N THR A 142 -11.44 4.48 2.49
CA THR A 142 -12.35 5.58 2.80
C THR A 142 -11.61 6.85 3.19
N ARG A 143 -10.66 6.74 4.13
CA ARG A 143 -9.87 7.89 4.62
C ARG A 143 -8.88 8.35 3.57
N TRP A 144 -8.24 7.42 2.88
CA TRP A 144 -7.33 7.73 1.78
C TRP A 144 -8.04 8.50 0.65
N ARG A 145 -9.28 8.13 0.30
CA ARG A 145 -10.09 8.89 -0.68
C ARG A 145 -10.31 10.34 -0.26
N GLN A 146 -10.56 10.59 1.03
CA GLN A 146 -10.76 11.95 1.53
C GLN A 146 -9.44 12.74 1.50
N PHE A 147 -8.36 12.10 1.92
CA PHE A 147 -7.01 12.66 1.88
C PHE A 147 -6.58 13.02 0.45
N SER A 148 -6.77 12.10 -0.51
CA SER A 148 -6.38 12.31 -1.89
C SER A 148 -7.13 13.45 -2.57
N LYS A 149 -8.42 13.61 -2.28
CA LYS A 149 -9.19 14.78 -2.73
C LYS A 149 -8.60 16.10 -2.23
N GLY A 150 -8.25 16.16 -0.95
CA GLY A 150 -7.62 17.34 -0.36
C GLY A 150 -6.31 17.69 -1.08
N LYS A 151 -5.45 16.68 -1.26
CA LYS A 151 -4.18 16.81 -1.98
C LYS A 151 -4.34 17.26 -3.42
N PHE A 152 -5.25 16.68 -4.20
CA PHE A 152 -5.53 17.15 -5.56
C PHE A 152 -6.06 18.59 -5.58
N GLY A 153 -6.90 18.97 -4.61
CA GLY A 153 -7.34 20.35 -4.45
C GLY A 153 -6.18 21.32 -4.19
N GLU A 154 -5.23 20.96 -3.33
CA GLU A 154 -4.02 21.74 -3.06
C GLU A 154 -3.11 21.83 -4.29
N MET A 155 -2.93 20.73 -5.02
CA MET A 155 -2.18 20.72 -6.28
C MET A 155 -2.81 21.63 -7.34
N VAL A 156 -4.14 21.70 -7.40
CA VAL A 156 -4.84 22.64 -8.29
C VAL A 156 -4.69 24.08 -7.82
N ALA A 157 -4.88 24.34 -6.54
CA ALA A 157 -4.76 25.69 -5.98
C ALA A 157 -3.35 26.27 -6.10
N SER A 158 -2.31 25.43 -6.02
CA SER A 158 -0.92 25.83 -6.21
C SER A 158 -0.52 26.01 -7.68
N GLY A 159 -1.40 25.64 -8.63
CA GLY A 159 -1.11 25.64 -10.06
C GLY A 159 -0.18 24.52 -10.50
N LEU A 160 0.13 23.57 -9.61
CA LEU A 160 0.92 22.39 -9.95
C LEU A 160 0.19 21.49 -10.95
N VAL A 161 -1.12 21.31 -10.77
CA VAL A 161 -2.00 20.51 -11.64
C VAL A 161 -3.15 21.37 -12.15
N SER A 162 -3.46 21.33 -13.45
CA SER A 162 -4.68 22.00 -13.94
C SER A 162 -5.94 21.25 -13.52
N GLU A 163 -7.06 21.95 -13.34
CA GLU A 163 -8.35 21.31 -13.01
C GLU A 163 -8.77 20.28 -14.07
N ALA A 164 -8.46 20.55 -15.35
CA ALA A 164 -8.75 19.64 -16.45
C ALA A 164 -8.04 18.27 -16.31
N ILE A 165 -6.93 18.23 -15.59
CA ILE A 165 -6.13 17.02 -15.35
C ILE A 165 -6.48 16.40 -14.00
N ALA A 166 -6.72 17.21 -12.97
CA ALA A 166 -7.09 16.74 -11.65
C ALA A 166 -8.49 16.12 -11.60
N LYS A 167 -9.44 16.66 -12.37
CA LYS A 167 -10.85 16.23 -12.32
C LYS A 167 -11.06 14.78 -12.76
N PRO A 168 -10.56 14.30 -13.92
CA PRO A 168 -10.65 12.89 -14.29
C PRO A 168 -10.03 11.95 -13.24
N MET A 169 -9.00 12.41 -12.53
CA MET A 169 -8.36 11.64 -11.47
C MET A 169 -9.21 11.54 -10.21
N VAL A 170 -9.72 12.67 -9.74
CA VAL A 170 -10.64 12.68 -8.61
C VAL A 170 -11.87 11.84 -8.92
N ASP A 171 -12.38 11.90 -10.15
CA ASP A 171 -13.52 11.10 -10.62
C ASP A 171 -13.16 9.60 -10.66
N PHE A 172 -12.01 9.23 -11.22
CA PHE A 172 -11.49 7.86 -11.18
C PHE A 172 -11.40 7.33 -9.75
N PHE A 173 -10.77 8.07 -8.83
CA PHE A 173 -10.65 7.62 -7.44
C PHE A 173 -12.00 7.55 -6.73
N ASN A 174 -12.96 8.40 -7.09
CA ASN A 174 -14.32 8.30 -6.58
C ASN A 174 -15.03 7.04 -7.08
N GLU A 175 -14.91 6.74 -8.37
CA GLU A 175 -15.57 5.60 -9.00
C GLU A 175 -14.92 4.29 -8.61
N SER A 176 -13.61 4.15 -8.73
CA SER A 176 -12.87 2.94 -8.37
C SER A 176 -13.05 2.61 -6.89
N ILE A 177 -12.92 3.57 -5.97
CA ILE A 177 -13.10 3.28 -4.54
C ILE A 177 -14.57 2.93 -4.21
N SER A 178 -15.54 3.48 -4.94
CA SER A 178 -16.96 3.14 -4.75
C SER A 178 -17.33 1.78 -5.36
N GLN A 179 -16.65 1.35 -6.43
CA GLN A 179 -16.82 0.03 -7.04
C GLN A 179 -16.08 -1.09 -6.30
N LEU A 180 -15.10 -0.74 -5.46
CA LEU A 180 -14.30 -1.68 -4.65
C LEU A 180 -14.97 -2.13 -3.34
N GLY A 181 -16.28 -1.94 -3.21
CA GLY A 181 -17.13 -2.60 -2.21
C GLY A 181 -16.99 -2.07 -0.78
N TYR A 182 -18.15 -1.79 -0.18
CA TYR A 182 -18.42 -2.02 1.24
C TYR A 182 -18.63 -3.52 1.46
#